data_AF-A0A2V8WFG2-F1
#
_entry.id   AF-A0A2V8WFG2-F1
#
_cell.length_a   1.000
_cell.length_b   1.000
_cell.length_c   1.000
_cell.angle_alpha   90.00
_cell.angle_beta   90.00
_cell.angle_gamma   90.00
#
_symmetry.space_group_name_H-M   'P 1'
#
loop_
_entity.id
_entity.type
_entity.pdbx_description
1 polymer ?
#
loop_
_entity_poly.entity_id
_entity_poly.type
_entity_poly.pdbx_seq_one_letter_code
_entity_poly.pdbx_strand_id
1 'polypeptide(L)'
;MKSNLINRRKHSESGVALLIAIFVLMLVSVIAISLIVASGGESALAGNYRSSTSAYLAGAAGLEEARGRLLSSNSDYFNTTIANFIPAGPLLLGQVRYIVNPAAGEPAGAALLGTYPDTEYANEFGAPPIPANVQYIPSVSTVNSGGKTYYGPLFKWVRITPATENSIQTDVNGGGFDITTPLYYDGAHLPQPSLIVPPLLGLAPNPPPTAKQAYEITALAILPNGAQKTVQYVVSAKTFNLSFPSALTLSGKNIAFSGPNSNVYFANGTDGSGNPPAVPGCVPNPATSLPAIGVTEPQGGTGNKASVIAGIPRPDHFSGGGLATPSVSDTITLTSALQTPQSLNTLVQDISKVATVITPPSGTAYASDLPAMDVNNPATVVVNGNLDLSSTVGYGLLVVTGNFLYNGNTGWKGVILVVGDGTTTFTGLGGGNQEFDGAIFVASIKDSAGNLLSQLGNVGFSISGGGGNGVYYNSCWINRSQPTLTYQVLSFRELF
;
A
#
# COMPACT_ATOMS: atom_id res chain seq x y z
N MET A 1 -12.48 20.25 -115.75
CA MET A 1 -13.53 19.56 -114.97
C MET A 1 -13.05 19.53 -113.51
N LYS A 2 -13.87 20.07 -112.59
CA LYS A 2 -13.95 19.91 -111.10
C LYS A 2 -12.83 19.09 -110.40
N SER A 3 -12.30 19.40 -109.21
CA SER A 3 -12.76 20.19 -108.06
C SER A 3 -11.62 20.15 -107.02
N ASN A 4 -11.06 21.28 -106.60
CA ASN A 4 -10.23 21.35 -105.38
C ASN A 4 -11.06 21.99 -104.27
N LEU A 5 -11.57 21.16 -103.37
CA LEU A 5 -12.26 21.56 -102.15
C LEU A 5 -11.27 22.28 -101.22
N ILE A 6 -11.36 23.60 -101.18
CA ILE A 6 -10.71 24.42 -100.16
C ILE A 6 -11.46 24.21 -98.85
N ASN A 7 -10.85 23.45 -97.95
CA ASN A 7 -11.29 23.17 -96.60
C ASN A 7 -11.37 24.50 -95.81
N ARG A 8 -12.58 25.05 -95.66
CA ARG A 8 -12.83 26.33 -95.00
C ARG A 8 -13.07 26.12 -93.50
N ARG A 9 -12.13 26.64 -92.69
CA ARG A 9 -12.26 27.10 -91.29
C ARG A 9 -12.60 26.04 -90.22
N LYS A 10 -11.54 25.50 -89.60
CA LYS A 10 -11.50 25.08 -88.17
C LYS A 10 -10.53 25.98 -87.40
N HIS A 11 -10.79 27.29 -87.36
CA HIS A 11 -9.88 28.27 -86.74
C HIS A 11 -10.48 29.05 -85.55
N SER A 12 -11.66 28.64 -85.04
CA SER A 12 -12.33 29.29 -83.90
C SER A 12 -12.47 28.42 -82.64
N GLU A 13 -12.01 27.15 -82.64
CA GLU A 13 -12.12 26.26 -81.46
C GLU A 13 -10.85 26.21 -80.60
N SER A 14 -9.70 26.65 -81.13
CA SER A 14 -8.42 26.62 -80.40
C SER A 14 -8.36 27.61 -79.23
N GLY A 15 -9.07 28.74 -79.29
CA GLY A 15 -9.13 29.72 -78.20
C GLY A 15 -9.98 29.24 -77.01
N VAL A 16 -11.09 28.54 -77.28
CA VAL A 16 -11.96 27.98 -76.24
C VAL A 16 -11.30 26.79 -75.55
N ALA A 17 -10.61 25.93 -76.31
CA ALA A 17 -9.84 24.83 -75.75
C ALA A 17 -8.71 25.32 -74.82
N LEU A 18 -8.05 26.43 -75.16
CA LEU A 18 -7.04 27.06 -74.30
C LEU A 18 -7.66 27.58 -72.99
N LEU A 19 -8.80 28.28 -73.06
CA LEU A 19 -9.48 28.77 -71.87
C LEU A 19 -9.96 27.64 -70.97
N ILE A 20 -10.54 26.58 -71.52
CA ILE A 20 -10.94 25.38 -70.76
C ILE A 20 -9.71 24.73 -70.13
N ALA A 21 -8.60 24.59 -70.88
CA ALA A 21 -7.37 24.03 -70.35
C ALA A 21 -6.79 24.88 -69.20
N ILE A 22 -6.83 26.22 -69.31
CA ILE A 22 -6.40 27.13 -68.25
C ILE A 22 -7.31 27.02 -67.01
N PHE A 23 -8.64 26.97 -67.19
CA PHE A 23 -9.57 26.80 -66.07
C PHE A 23 -9.38 25.45 -65.37
N VAL A 24 -9.20 24.37 -66.13
CA VAL A 24 -8.95 23.03 -65.58
C VAL A 24 -7.60 22.99 -64.87
N LEU A 25 -6.53 23.55 -65.45
CA LEU A 25 -5.21 23.63 -64.81
C LEU A 25 -5.27 24.46 -63.53
N MET A 26 -5.96 25.60 -63.54
CA MET A 26 -6.12 26.44 -62.36
C MET A 26 -6.85 25.67 -61.24
N LEU A 27 -7.90 24.93 -61.58
CA LEU A 27 -8.66 24.15 -60.61
C LEU A 27 -7.82 22.99 -60.03
N VAL A 28 -7.05 22.29 -60.87
CA VAL A 28 -6.12 21.24 -60.42
C VAL A 28 -4.99 21.81 -59.55
N SER A 29 -4.44 22.97 -59.89
CA SER A 29 -3.42 23.64 -59.08
C SER A 29 -3.94 24.04 -57.70
N VAL A 30 -5.17 24.55 -57.61
CA VAL A 30 -5.81 24.89 -56.32
C VAL A 30 -6.01 23.64 -55.47
N ILE A 31 -6.47 22.54 -56.05
CA ILE A 31 -6.62 21.26 -55.34
C ILE A 31 -5.25 20.76 -54.86
N ALA A 32 -4.23 20.79 -55.72
CA ALA A 32 -2.89 20.32 -55.38
C ALA A 32 -2.27 21.13 -54.22
N ILE A 33 -2.38 22.46 -54.24
CA ILE A 33 -1.90 23.32 -53.15
C ILE A 33 -2.67 23.03 -51.86
N SER A 34 -3.99 22.88 -51.94
CA SER A 34 -4.83 22.59 -50.77
C SER A 34 -4.46 21.25 -50.12
N LEU A 35 -4.20 20.21 -50.92
CA LEU A 35 -3.75 18.91 -50.43
C LEU A 35 -2.36 18.96 -49.78
N ILE A 36 -1.42 19.73 -50.36
CA ILE A 36 -0.08 19.90 -49.77
C ILE A 36 -0.18 20.60 -48.40
N VAL A 37 -0.99 21.66 -48.30
CA VAL A 37 -1.20 22.38 -47.04
C VAL A 37 -1.91 21.49 -46.00
N ALA A 38 -2.93 20.74 -46.41
CA ALA A 38 -3.61 19.78 -45.54
C ALA A 38 -2.65 18.69 -45.03
N SER A 39 -1.85 18.11 -45.93
CA SER A 39 -0.84 17.09 -45.58
C SER A 39 0.26 17.64 -44.64
N GLY A 40 0.68 18.88 -44.85
CA GLY A 40 1.61 19.58 -43.94
C GLY A 40 1.01 19.80 -42.56
N GLY A 41 -0.26 20.22 -42.49
CA GLY A 41 -1.00 20.40 -41.25
C GLY A 41 -1.19 19.10 -40.47
N GLU A 42 -1.56 18.00 -41.15
CA GLU A 42 -1.67 16.66 -40.56
C GLU A 42 -0.32 16.17 -40.04
N SER A 43 0.77 16.41 -40.78
CA SER A 43 2.12 16.02 -40.35
C SER A 43 2.56 16.78 -39.10
N ALA A 44 2.30 18.09 -39.04
CA ALA A 44 2.59 18.90 -37.87
C ALA A 44 1.77 18.49 -36.64
N LEU A 45 0.45 18.24 -36.83
CA LEU A 45 -0.43 17.75 -35.78
C LEU A 45 0.04 16.38 -35.26
N ALA A 46 0.38 15.45 -36.16
CA ALA A 46 0.89 14.14 -35.79
C ALA A 46 2.24 14.25 -35.06
N GLY A 47 3.13 15.15 -35.48
CA GLY A 47 4.39 15.43 -34.79
C GLY A 47 4.17 15.96 -33.37
N ASN A 48 3.27 16.92 -33.20
CA ASN A 48 2.91 17.49 -31.91
C ASN A 48 2.26 16.43 -30.99
N TYR A 49 1.34 15.63 -31.52
CA TYR A 49 0.69 14.56 -30.78
C TYR A 49 1.68 13.51 -30.28
N ARG A 50 2.60 13.05 -31.15
CA ARG A 50 3.66 12.10 -30.75
C ARG A 50 4.56 12.71 -29.69
N SER A 51 5.00 13.95 -29.87
CA SER A 51 5.88 14.64 -28.92
C SER A 51 5.23 14.83 -27.56
N SER A 52 3.96 15.27 -27.55
CA SER A 52 3.14 15.40 -26.34
C SER A 52 2.95 14.06 -25.63
N THR A 53 2.66 12.99 -26.38
CA THR A 53 2.49 11.64 -25.84
C THR A 53 3.80 11.11 -25.25
N SER A 54 4.93 11.34 -25.94
CA SER A 54 6.24 10.95 -25.42
C SER A 54 6.62 11.70 -24.14
N ALA A 55 6.30 13.00 -24.04
CA ALA A 55 6.54 13.79 -22.84
C ALA A 55 5.66 13.31 -21.67
N TYR A 56 4.39 13.01 -21.94
CA TYR A 56 3.47 12.40 -20.98
C TYR A 56 4.02 11.08 -20.44
N LEU A 57 4.44 10.16 -21.33
CA LEU A 57 4.97 8.85 -20.94
C LEU A 57 6.28 8.97 -20.14
N ALA A 58 7.13 9.93 -20.49
CA ALA A 58 8.34 10.22 -19.72
C ALA A 58 8.00 10.70 -18.30
N GLY A 59 7.03 11.61 -18.16
CA GLY A 59 6.55 12.10 -16.87
C GLY A 59 5.92 10.97 -16.04
N ALA A 60 5.05 10.16 -16.66
CA ALA A 60 4.43 9.01 -16.01
C ALA A 60 5.47 7.99 -15.52
N ALA A 61 6.55 7.77 -16.27
CA ALA A 61 7.64 6.91 -15.82
C ALA A 61 8.36 7.46 -14.58
N GLY A 62 8.49 8.79 -14.45
CA GLY A 62 8.98 9.43 -13.23
C GLY A 62 8.03 9.21 -12.03
N LEU A 63 6.72 9.36 -12.25
CA LEU A 63 5.72 9.05 -11.22
C LEU A 63 5.82 7.59 -10.74
N GLU A 64 5.99 6.64 -11.67
CA GLU A 64 6.15 5.22 -11.34
C GLU A 64 7.48 4.92 -10.64
N GLU A 65 8.57 5.60 -10.99
CA GLU A 65 9.84 5.48 -10.22
C GLU A 65 9.60 5.87 -8.76
N ALA A 66 8.99 7.04 -8.52
CA ALA A 66 8.70 7.50 -7.17
C ALA A 66 7.80 6.52 -6.41
N ARG A 67 6.68 6.13 -7.01
CA ARG A 67 5.72 5.18 -6.42
C ARG A 67 6.35 3.83 -6.10
N GLY A 68 7.21 3.33 -6.99
CA GLY A 68 7.93 2.07 -6.80
C GLY A 68 8.97 2.14 -5.68
N ARG A 69 9.70 3.25 -5.55
CA ARG A 69 10.73 3.45 -4.53
C ARG A 69 10.21 3.88 -3.17
N LEU A 70 8.91 4.18 -3.05
CA LEU A 70 8.23 4.30 -1.75
C LEU A 70 8.05 2.94 -1.05
N LEU A 71 8.15 1.82 -1.79
CA LEU A 71 8.00 0.48 -1.24
C LEU A 71 9.31 -0.05 -0.66
N SER A 72 9.28 -0.51 0.58
CA SER A 72 10.45 -1.09 1.26
C SER A 72 10.94 -2.39 0.64
N SER A 73 10.11 -3.07 -0.16
CA SER A 73 10.49 -4.27 -0.92
C SER A 73 11.26 -3.97 -2.20
N ASN A 74 11.34 -2.71 -2.61
CA ASN A 74 12.13 -2.29 -3.77
C ASN A 74 13.63 -2.29 -3.42
N SER A 75 14.48 -2.80 -4.31
CA SER A 75 15.95 -2.77 -4.14
C SER A 75 16.49 -1.36 -3.94
N ASP A 76 15.87 -0.39 -4.60
CA ASP A 76 16.24 1.02 -4.61
C ASP A 76 15.28 1.85 -3.73
N TYR A 77 14.71 1.24 -2.70
CA TYR A 77 13.89 1.91 -1.68
C TYR A 77 14.58 3.19 -1.19
N PHE A 78 13.81 4.27 -1.00
CA PHE A 78 14.39 5.56 -0.65
C PHE A 78 15.27 5.51 0.59
N ASN A 79 14.82 4.84 1.66
CA ASN A 79 15.55 4.86 2.93
C ASN A 79 16.77 3.92 2.98
N THR A 80 16.90 2.98 2.04
CA THR A 80 18.16 2.21 1.89
C THR A 80 19.22 3.03 1.17
N THR A 81 18.80 3.95 0.28
CA THR A 81 19.72 4.82 -0.47
C THR A 81 20.11 6.05 0.33
N ILE A 82 19.15 6.72 0.97
CA ILE A 82 19.35 7.87 1.85
C ILE A 82 18.55 7.63 3.13
N ALA A 83 19.25 7.43 4.25
CA ALA A 83 18.60 7.19 5.53
C ALA A 83 17.57 8.30 5.87
N ASN A 84 16.37 7.90 6.29
CA ASN A 84 15.27 8.79 6.65
C ASN A 84 14.84 9.76 5.52
N PHE A 85 15.02 9.40 4.25
CA PHE A 85 14.47 10.19 3.15
C PHE A 85 12.94 10.29 3.27
N ILE A 86 12.24 9.17 3.36
CA ILE A 86 10.85 9.15 3.84
C ILE A 86 10.89 8.92 5.35
N PRO A 87 10.33 9.81 6.19
CA PRO A 87 10.32 9.59 7.64
C PRO A 87 9.52 8.33 8.01
N ALA A 88 9.83 7.72 9.16
CA ALA A 88 9.08 6.57 9.67
C ALA A 88 7.64 6.94 10.13
N GLY A 89 7.44 8.22 10.48
CA GLY A 89 6.12 8.83 10.71
C GLY A 89 5.59 9.54 9.45
N PRO A 90 4.49 10.30 9.56
CA PRO A 90 3.98 11.05 8.42
C PRO A 90 4.98 12.11 7.93
N LEU A 91 5.03 12.32 6.63
CA LEU A 91 5.73 13.44 6.02
C LEU A 91 4.99 14.73 6.43
N LEU A 92 5.68 15.66 7.10
CA LEU A 92 5.06 16.88 7.59
C LEU A 92 4.90 17.91 6.47
N LEU A 93 3.95 18.84 6.62
CA LEU A 93 3.84 19.96 5.69
C LEU A 93 5.13 20.77 5.62
N GLY A 94 5.45 21.25 4.42
CA GLY A 94 6.72 21.92 4.14
C GLY A 94 7.90 20.97 3.93
N GLN A 95 7.80 19.69 4.27
CA GLN A 95 8.81 18.69 3.90
C GLN A 95 8.61 18.26 2.46
N VAL A 96 9.66 18.45 1.64
CA VAL A 96 9.61 18.17 0.20
C VAL A 96 10.71 17.19 -0.17
N ARG A 97 10.39 16.24 -1.05
CA ARG A 97 11.33 15.21 -1.52
C ARG A 97 11.39 15.25 -3.04
N TYR A 98 12.59 15.36 -3.59
CA TYR A 98 12.80 15.35 -5.03
C TYR A 98 13.62 14.15 -5.47
N ILE A 99 13.15 13.47 -6.51
CA ILE A 99 13.97 12.66 -7.39
C ILE A 99 14.44 13.56 -8.52
N VAL A 100 15.74 13.60 -8.78
CA VAL A 100 16.33 14.42 -9.86
C VAL A 100 16.98 13.52 -10.91
N ASN A 101 16.72 13.81 -12.18
CA ASN A 101 17.20 13.03 -13.31
C ASN A 101 17.92 13.96 -14.32
N PRO A 102 19.14 14.42 -13.97
CA PRO A 102 19.92 15.27 -14.86
C PRO A 102 20.40 14.48 -16.09
N ALA A 103 20.25 15.06 -17.28
CA ALA A 103 20.90 14.57 -18.49
C ALA A 103 22.41 14.87 -18.47
N ALA A 104 23.16 14.29 -19.41
CA ALA A 104 24.58 14.57 -19.55
C ALA A 104 24.83 16.07 -19.76
N GLY A 105 25.66 16.67 -18.89
CA GLY A 105 25.97 18.11 -18.90
C GLY A 105 25.02 18.97 -18.06
N GLU A 106 23.95 18.41 -17.49
CA GLU A 106 23.06 19.11 -16.57
C GLU A 106 23.57 19.03 -15.12
N PRO A 107 23.29 20.04 -14.28
CA PRO A 107 23.71 20.02 -12.89
C PRO A 107 22.92 18.99 -12.07
N ALA A 108 23.57 18.34 -11.11
CA ALA A 108 22.93 17.38 -10.21
C ALA A 108 22.28 18.05 -8.98
N GLY A 109 21.39 17.30 -8.31
CA GLY A 109 20.80 17.72 -7.03
C GLY A 109 19.93 18.98 -7.15
N ALA A 110 19.99 19.84 -6.13
CA ALA A 110 19.21 21.06 -6.05
C ALA A 110 19.42 22.02 -7.23
N ALA A 111 20.63 22.03 -7.82
CA ALA A 111 20.95 22.92 -8.93
C ALA A 111 20.17 22.58 -10.21
N LEU A 112 19.65 21.35 -10.36
CA LEU A 112 18.78 20.98 -11.47
C LEU A 112 17.47 21.78 -11.47
N LEU A 113 16.92 22.07 -10.29
CA LEU A 113 15.72 22.89 -10.15
C LEU A 113 15.98 24.36 -10.48
N GLY A 114 17.23 24.81 -10.52
CA GLY A 114 17.57 26.13 -11.06
C GLY A 114 17.44 26.19 -12.59
N THR A 115 17.64 25.07 -13.28
CA THR A 115 17.45 24.93 -14.73
C THR A 115 16.01 24.60 -15.09
N TYR A 116 15.37 23.71 -14.31
CA TYR A 116 14.01 23.24 -14.51
C TYR A 116 13.20 23.44 -13.22
N PRO A 117 12.72 24.67 -12.96
CA PRO A 117 12.05 25.00 -11.70
C PRO A 117 10.75 24.22 -11.51
N ASP A 118 10.46 23.88 -10.25
CA ASP A 118 9.13 23.47 -9.84
C ASP A 118 8.26 24.71 -9.64
N THR A 119 7.36 24.95 -10.59
CA THR A 119 6.41 26.07 -10.57
C THR A 119 5.11 25.74 -9.84
N GLU A 120 4.85 24.46 -9.55
CA GLU A 120 3.58 24.00 -8.99
C GLU A 120 3.54 24.13 -7.48
N TYR A 121 4.66 23.89 -6.80
CA TYR A 121 4.68 23.85 -5.34
C TYR A 121 4.13 25.13 -4.70
N ALA A 122 4.54 26.30 -5.20
CA ALA A 122 4.08 27.57 -4.65
C ALA A 122 2.58 27.83 -4.94
N ASN A 123 2.04 27.30 -6.04
CA ASN A 123 0.61 27.40 -6.34
C ASN A 123 -0.21 26.49 -5.42
N GLU A 124 0.31 25.31 -5.11
CA GLU A 124 -0.36 24.30 -4.29
C GLU A 124 -0.26 24.56 -2.78
N PHE A 125 0.84 25.18 -2.32
CA PHE A 125 1.12 25.39 -0.89
C PHE A 125 1.25 26.87 -0.50
N GLY A 126 1.00 27.81 -1.43
CA GLY A 126 0.95 29.25 -1.18
C GLY A 126 2.31 29.92 -0.93
N ALA A 127 3.39 29.15 -0.86
CA ALA A 127 4.75 29.61 -0.63
C ALA A 127 5.77 28.67 -1.27
N PRO A 128 6.97 29.15 -1.63
CA PRO A 128 8.06 28.29 -2.09
C PRO A 128 8.54 27.34 -0.98
N PRO A 129 9.16 26.20 -1.33
CA PRO A 129 9.63 25.25 -0.35
C PRO A 129 10.79 25.83 0.47
N ILE A 130 10.78 25.58 1.78
CA ILE A 130 11.87 26.01 2.68
C ILE A 130 13.08 25.10 2.45
N PRO A 131 14.26 25.62 2.02
CA PRO A 131 15.39 24.77 1.60
C PRO A 131 15.84 23.73 2.63
N ALA A 132 15.78 24.06 3.93
CA ALA A 132 16.17 23.16 5.02
C ALA A 132 15.28 21.90 5.12
N ASN A 133 14.06 21.95 4.56
CA ASN A 133 13.09 20.85 4.59
C ASN A 133 13.05 20.06 3.27
N VAL A 134 13.91 20.41 2.30
CA VAL A 134 14.00 19.77 1.00
C VAL A 134 15.12 18.75 0.99
N GLN A 135 14.84 17.54 0.50
CA GLN A 135 15.86 16.53 0.23
C GLN A 135 15.81 16.08 -1.23
N TYR A 136 16.97 15.71 -1.75
CA TYR A 136 17.16 15.31 -3.14
C TYR A 136 17.76 13.91 -3.19
N ILE A 137 17.31 13.12 -4.15
CA ILE A 137 17.87 11.81 -4.45
C ILE A 137 18.01 11.65 -5.97
N PRO A 138 19.11 11.07 -6.48
CA PRO A 138 19.21 10.80 -7.91
C PRO A 138 18.19 9.75 -8.35
N SER A 139 17.73 9.90 -9.59
CA SER A 139 16.99 8.85 -10.28
C SER A 139 17.87 7.63 -10.51
N VAL A 140 17.27 6.45 -10.41
CA VAL A 140 17.91 5.16 -10.76
C VAL A 140 17.46 4.63 -12.12
N SER A 141 16.70 5.42 -12.88
CA SER A 141 16.13 5.04 -14.17
C SER A 141 17.19 4.72 -15.24
N THR A 142 18.36 5.34 -15.18
CA THR A 142 19.47 5.03 -16.09
C THR A 142 20.36 3.97 -15.47
N VAL A 143 20.47 2.82 -16.13
CA VAL A 143 21.19 1.65 -15.60
C VAL A 143 22.42 1.36 -16.45
N ASN A 144 23.56 1.13 -15.79
CA ASN A 144 24.78 0.64 -16.45
C ASN A 144 24.94 -0.85 -16.15
N SER A 145 24.87 -1.70 -17.17
CA SER A 145 25.03 -3.15 -17.01
C SER A 145 25.83 -3.74 -18.16
N GLY A 146 26.82 -4.58 -17.85
CA GLY A 146 27.68 -5.23 -18.86
C GLY A 146 28.44 -4.26 -19.76
N GLY A 147 28.80 -3.07 -19.28
CA GLY A 147 29.47 -2.02 -20.06
C GLY A 147 28.54 -1.26 -21.02
N LYS A 148 27.23 -1.52 -20.99
CA LYS A 148 26.20 -0.79 -21.76
C LYS A 148 25.36 0.09 -20.83
N THR A 149 25.11 1.31 -21.27
CA THR A 149 24.18 2.24 -20.62
C THR A 149 22.79 2.07 -21.22
N TYR A 150 21.82 1.76 -20.39
CA TYR A 150 20.40 1.75 -20.71
C TYR A 150 19.83 3.07 -20.21
N TYR A 151 19.61 4.00 -21.14
CA TYR A 151 19.06 5.32 -20.81
C TYR A 151 17.61 5.18 -20.34
N GLY A 152 17.33 5.80 -19.20
CA GLY A 152 15.99 5.87 -18.64
C GLY A 152 15.07 6.86 -19.36
N PRO A 153 13.80 6.96 -18.93
CA PRO A 153 12.88 8.02 -19.33
C PRO A 153 13.44 9.43 -19.08
N LEU A 154 12.95 10.40 -19.86
CA LEU A 154 13.44 11.78 -19.92
C LEU A 154 12.63 12.75 -19.03
N PHE A 155 12.18 12.30 -17.86
CA PHE A 155 11.69 13.24 -16.84
C PHE A 155 12.87 14.01 -16.23
N LYS A 156 12.64 15.21 -15.70
CA LYS A 156 13.69 16.05 -15.09
C LYS A 156 13.69 15.94 -13.58
N TRP A 157 12.52 16.01 -12.97
CA TRP A 157 12.36 15.81 -11.54
C TRP A 157 11.00 15.20 -11.22
N VAL A 158 10.93 14.58 -10.04
CA VAL A 158 9.71 14.11 -9.42
C VAL A 158 9.69 14.63 -7.99
N ARG A 159 8.62 15.32 -7.60
CA ARG A 159 8.38 15.81 -6.24
C ARG A 159 7.44 14.87 -5.50
N ILE A 160 7.71 14.59 -4.24
CA ILE A 160 6.81 13.91 -3.30
C ILE A 160 6.53 14.87 -2.13
N THR A 161 5.26 15.11 -1.86
CA THR A 161 4.75 15.96 -0.77
C THR A 161 3.55 15.31 -0.10
N PRO A 162 3.16 15.73 1.12
CA PRO A 162 1.84 15.40 1.65
C PRO A 162 0.76 16.01 0.73
N ALA A 163 -0.30 15.26 0.44
CA ALA A 163 -1.45 15.82 -0.27
C ALA A 163 -2.28 16.69 0.69
N THR A 164 -2.82 17.81 0.20
CA THR A 164 -3.77 18.69 0.91
C THR A 164 -4.96 18.95 -0.01
N GLU A 165 -6.10 19.38 0.53
CA GLU A 165 -7.28 19.69 -0.30
C GLU A 165 -6.95 20.78 -1.35
N ASN A 166 -6.18 21.80 -0.96
CA ASN A 166 -5.71 22.83 -1.88
C ASN A 166 -4.74 22.28 -2.93
N SER A 167 -3.77 21.44 -2.54
CA SER A 167 -2.79 20.93 -3.50
C SER A 167 -3.43 20.03 -4.55
N ILE A 168 -4.47 19.26 -4.19
CA ILE A 168 -5.21 18.38 -5.12
C ILE A 168 -6.47 19.04 -5.72
N GLN A 169 -6.78 20.29 -5.34
CA GLN A 169 -7.97 21.05 -5.75
C GLN A 169 -9.29 20.28 -5.54
N THR A 170 -9.39 19.57 -4.42
CA THR A 170 -10.56 18.75 -4.07
C THR A 170 -10.90 18.96 -2.60
N ASP A 171 -12.11 19.43 -2.33
CA ASP A 171 -12.69 19.55 -0.99
C ASP A 171 -13.26 18.17 -0.60
N VAL A 172 -12.63 17.51 0.37
CA VAL A 172 -13.00 16.15 0.78
C VAL A 172 -13.93 16.13 2.00
N ASN A 173 -14.01 17.24 2.75
CA ASN A 173 -14.83 17.33 3.97
C ASN A 173 -15.99 18.34 3.87
N GLY A 174 -16.12 19.07 2.76
CA GLY A 174 -17.14 20.10 2.53
C GLY A 174 -16.86 21.43 3.24
N GLY A 175 -15.64 21.63 3.74
CA GLY A 175 -15.21 22.80 4.51
C GLY A 175 -14.50 23.87 3.68
N GLY A 176 -14.34 23.66 2.38
CA GLY A 176 -13.47 24.45 1.50
C GLY A 176 -12.04 23.92 1.47
N PHE A 177 -11.20 24.44 0.57
CA PHE A 177 -9.84 23.94 0.38
C PHE A 177 -8.90 24.29 1.54
N ASP A 178 -8.47 23.28 2.30
CA ASP A 178 -7.39 23.41 3.28
C ASP A 178 -6.00 23.21 2.66
N ILE A 179 -5.06 24.06 3.09
CA ILE A 179 -3.64 24.06 2.73
C ILE A 179 -2.73 23.61 3.89
N THR A 180 -3.29 23.49 5.10
CA THR A 180 -2.60 23.29 6.37
C THR A 180 -2.81 21.92 7.00
N THR A 181 -3.66 21.07 6.41
CA THR A 181 -3.89 19.70 6.90
C THR A 181 -3.58 18.66 5.83
N PRO A 182 -2.64 17.74 6.09
CA PRO A 182 -2.41 16.59 5.22
C PRO A 182 -3.62 15.67 5.13
N LEU A 183 -3.88 15.17 3.93
CA LEU A 183 -4.91 14.18 3.65
C LEU A 183 -4.43 12.76 3.97
N TYR A 184 -5.38 11.93 4.38
CA TYR A 184 -5.19 10.50 4.58
C TYR A 184 -6.23 9.74 3.77
N TYR A 185 -5.87 8.58 3.25
CA TYR A 185 -6.82 7.66 2.65
C TYR A 185 -7.21 6.61 3.68
N ASP A 186 -8.51 6.50 3.97
CA ASP A 186 -9.04 5.50 4.88
C ASP A 186 -9.76 4.39 4.11
N GLY A 187 -9.13 3.21 4.11
CA GLY A 187 -9.66 2.00 3.48
C GLY A 187 -10.89 1.43 4.17
N ALA A 188 -11.18 1.84 5.41
CA ALA A 188 -12.34 1.43 6.19
C ALA A 188 -13.43 2.51 6.27
N HIS A 189 -13.23 3.66 5.62
CA HIS A 189 -14.22 4.73 5.62
C HIS A 189 -15.53 4.28 4.95
N LEU A 190 -16.66 4.73 5.52
CA LEU A 190 -18.01 4.38 5.07
C LEU A 190 -18.72 5.61 4.46
N PRO A 191 -19.62 5.44 3.48
CA PRO A 191 -20.09 4.17 2.90
C PRO A 191 -19.08 3.52 1.94
N GLN A 192 -18.04 4.25 1.55
CA GLN A 192 -16.97 3.76 0.70
C GLN A 192 -15.62 4.34 1.14
N PRO A 193 -14.52 3.62 0.88
CA PRO A 193 -13.17 4.13 1.11
C PRO A 193 -12.95 5.48 0.43
N SER A 194 -12.35 6.44 1.12
CA SER A 194 -12.12 7.78 0.58
C SER A 194 -10.92 8.47 1.22
N LEU A 195 -10.51 9.59 0.60
CA LEU A 195 -9.67 10.57 1.28
C LEU A 195 -10.47 11.22 2.41
N ILE A 196 -9.79 11.52 3.50
CA ILE A 196 -10.31 12.18 4.68
C ILE A 196 -9.32 13.26 5.11
N VAL A 197 -9.87 14.36 5.64
CA VAL A 197 -9.12 15.29 6.49
C VAL A 197 -9.19 14.73 7.91
N PRO A 198 -8.06 14.32 8.53
CA PRO A 198 -8.07 13.99 9.95
C PRO A 198 -8.62 15.21 10.72
N PRO A 199 -9.44 15.02 11.77
CA PRO A 199 -10.04 16.14 12.48
C PRO A 199 -8.98 17.19 12.90
N LEU A 200 -9.22 18.46 12.53
CA LEU A 200 -8.30 19.58 12.72
C LEU A 200 -8.09 19.90 14.21
N LEU A 201 -6.82 19.83 14.64
CA LEU A 201 -6.11 20.63 15.63
C LEU A 201 -6.58 20.64 17.12
N GLY A 202 -5.75 20.02 17.97
CA GLY A 202 -5.57 20.39 19.37
C GLY A 202 -6.05 19.39 20.42
N LEU A 203 -6.86 18.41 20.01
CA LEU A 203 -7.34 17.33 20.86
C LEU A 203 -7.31 16.02 20.05
N ALA A 204 -7.05 14.92 20.74
CA ALA A 204 -7.26 13.58 20.19
C ALA A 204 -8.60 13.49 19.42
N PRO A 205 -8.66 12.71 18.33
CA PRO A 205 -7.72 11.65 17.99
C PRO A 205 -6.86 11.91 16.73
N ASN A 206 -5.70 11.26 16.70
CA ASN A 206 -4.90 10.97 15.51
C ASN A 206 -5.78 10.47 14.35
N PRO A 207 -5.30 10.50 13.08
CA PRO A 207 -6.00 9.84 11.98
C PRO A 207 -6.42 8.41 12.39
N PRO A 208 -7.59 7.93 11.94
CA PRO A 208 -8.03 6.57 12.23
C PRO A 208 -6.90 5.57 11.99
N PRO A 209 -6.71 4.53 12.83
CA PRO A 209 -5.61 3.59 12.66
C PRO A 209 -5.54 2.91 11.27
N THR A 210 -6.70 2.84 10.59
CA THR A 210 -6.88 2.33 9.22
C THR A 210 -6.42 3.30 8.13
N ALA A 211 -6.34 4.60 8.44
CA ALA A 211 -6.02 5.66 7.50
C ALA A 211 -4.50 5.75 7.26
N LYS A 212 -4.10 5.87 6.00
CA LYS A 212 -2.70 6.01 5.57
C LYS A 212 -2.50 7.33 4.86
N GLN A 213 -1.43 8.04 5.19
CA GLN A 213 -1.16 9.37 4.62
C GLN A 213 -1.17 9.30 3.09
N ALA A 214 -1.87 10.24 2.46
CA ALA A 214 -1.84 10.40 1.02
C ALA A 214 -0.65 11.27 0.63
N TYR A 215 0.14 10.78 -0.32
CA TYR A 215 1.23 11.53 -0.92
C TYR A 215 0.81 12.04 -2.29
N GLU A 216 1.16 13.28 -2.56
CA GLU A 216 1.12 13.85 -3.89
C GLU A 216 2.49 13.67 -4.54
N ILE A 217 2.50 13.06 -5.73
CA ILE A 217 3.69 12.84 -6.53
C ILE A 217 3.53 13.62 -7.83
N THR A 218 4.37 14.62 -8.07
CA THR A 218 4.32 15.47 -9.27
C THR A 218 5.61 15.28 -10.06
N ALA A 219 5.53 15.03 -11.37
CA ALA A 219 6.69 14.86 -12.24
C ALA A 219 6.66 15.83 -13.41
N LEU A 220 7.80 16.45 -13.68
CA LEU A 220 8.03 17.26 -14.88
C LEU A 220 8.88 16.45 -15.87
N ALA A 221 8.43 16.35 -17.11
CA ALA A 221 9.20 15.85 -18.22
C ALA A 221 9.39 16.89 -19.30
N ILE A 222 10.63 16.99 -19.81
CA ILE A 222 11.02 17.88 -20.89
C ILE A 222 11.88 17.07 -21.86
N LEU A 223 11.38 16.90 -23.07
CA LEU A 223 12.06 16.17 -24.14
C LEU A 223 13.05 17.08 -24.89
N PRO A 224 14.03 16.50 -25.62
CA PRO A 224 15.00 17.28 -26.41
C PRO A 224 14.39 18.17 -27.49
N ASN A 225 13.17 17.86 -27.94
CA ASN A 225 12.42 18.69 -28.89
C ASN A 225 11.64 19.84 -28.22
N GLY A 226 11.80 20.04 -26.92
CA GLY A 226 11.12 21.06 -26.13
C GLY A 226 9.70 20.70 -25.68
N ALA A 227 9.17 19.53 -26.06
CA ALA A 227 7.88 19.10 -25.57
C ALA A 227 7.95 18.83 -24.06
N GLN A 228 7.02 19.44 -23.31
CA GLN A 228 6.98 19.34 -21.87
C GLN A 228 5.62 18.88 -21.37
N LYS A 229 5.62 18.12 -20.28
CA LYS A 229 4.41 17.71 -19.55
C LYS A 229 4.70 17.66 -18.06
N THR A 230 3.75 18.16 -17.28
CA THR A 230 3.70 17.97 -15.84
C THR A 230 2.52 17.06 -15.52
N VAL A 231 2.79 15.98 -14.81
CA VAL A 231 1.79 14.98 -14.43
C VAL A 231 1.85 14.72 -12.95
N GLN A 232 0.73 14.32 -12.35
CA GLN A 232 0.65 14.11 -10.91
C GLN A 232 -0.22 12.90 -10.55
N TYR A 233 0.23 12.16 -9.53
CA TYR A 233 -0.58 11.19 -8.80
C TYR A 233 -0.85 11.66 -7.39
N VAL A 234 -2.02 11.28 -6.87
CA VAL A 234 -2.21 11.11 -5.43
C VAL A 234 -2.14 9.63 -5.15
N VAL A 235 -1.26 9.23 -4.23
CA VAL A 235 -1.07 7.83 -3.86
C VAL A 235 -1.22 7.63 -2.37
N SER A 236 -1.62 6.42 -1.95
CA SER A 236 -1.57 6.03 -0.54
C SER A 236 -1.16 4.57 -0.40
N ALA A 237 -0.58 4.22 0.75
CA ALA A 237 -0.17 2.86 1.06
C ALA A 237 -1.40 1.95 1.14
N LYS A 238 -1.39 0.87 0.34
CA LYS A 238 -2.35 -0.23 0.44
C LYS A 238 -1.77 -1.32 1.35
N THR A 239 -2.52 -1.72 2.35
CA THR A 239 -2.19 -2.84 3.26
C THR A 239 -3.19 -3.98 3.07
N PHE A 240 -3.02 -5.07 3.81
CA PHE A 240 -3.98 -6.18 3.85
C PHE A 240 -5.33 -5.81 4.46
N ASN A 241 -5.42 -4.67 5.18
CA ASN A 241 -6.59 -4.26 5.94
C ASN A 241 -7.10 -5.37 6.88
N LEU A 242 -6.18 -6.06 7.54
CA LEU A 242 -6.51 -7.07 8.55
C LEU A 242 -7.14 -6.38 9.75
N SER A 243 -8.33 -6.83 10.11
CA SER A 243 -9.02 -6.47 11.34
C SER A 243 -9.44 -7.74 12.07
N PHE A 244 -9.31 -7.73 13.39
CA PHE A 244 -9.60 -8.89 14.22
C PHE A 244 -10.75 -8.54 15.19
N PRO A 245 -11.72 -9.44 15.39
CA PRO A 245 -12.89 -9.17 16.21
C PRO A 245 -12.66 -9.42 17.71
N SER A 246 -11.45 -9.80 18.13
CA SER A 246 -11.08 -10.07 19.53
C SER A 246 -9.56 -10.08 19.69
N ALA A 247 -9.07 -10.07 20.94
CA ALA A 247 -7.63 -10.21 21.23
C ALA A 247 -7.11 -11.59 20.78
N LEU A 248 -7.86 -12.65 21.09
CA LEU A 248 -7.62 -14.02 20.62
C LEU A 248 -8.83 -14.52 19.82
N THR A 249 -8.64 -14.74 18.52
CA THR A 249 -9.66 -15.31 17.66
C THR A 249 -9.33 -16.77 17.33
N LEU A 250 -10.22 -17.69 17.70
CA LEU A 250 -10.09 -19.12 17.41
C LEU A 250 -11.14 -19.51 16.37
N SER A 251 -10.70 -19.81 15.15
CA SER A 251 -11.60 -20.10 14.03
C SER A 251 -11.44 -21.54 13.55
N GLY A 252 -12.44 -22.38 13.82
CA GLY A 252 -12.35 -23.82 13.53
C GLY A 252 -13.66 -24.56 13.68
N LYS A 253 -13.73 -25.77 13.12
CA LYS A 253 -14.87 -26.68 13.26
C LYS A 253 -15.04 -27.18 14.70
N ASN A 254 -13.95 -27.57 15.34
CA ASN A 254 -13.93 -27.92 16.76
C ASN A 254 -12.77 -27.20 17.43
N ILE A 255 -13.01 -26.63 18.61
CA ILE A 255 -11.99 -25.92 19.39
C ILE A 255 -11.72 -26.69 20.68
N ALA A 256 -10.48 -27.17 20.82
CA ALA A 256 -9.96 -27.70 22.07
C ALA A 256 -9.17 -26.58 22.76
N PHE A 257 -9.68 -26.10 23.89
CA PHE A 257 -9.10 -24.97 24.62
C PHE A 257 -8.70 -25.39 26.04
N SER A 258 -7.47 -25.08 26.42
CA SER A 258 -6.96 -25.17 27.78
C SER A 258 -6.29 -23.85 28.14
N GLY A 259 -6.99 -23.03 28.93
CA GLY A 259 -6.52 -21.71 29.31
C GLY A 259 -5.40 -21.73 30.37
N PRO A 260 -4.68 -20.60 30.51
CA PRO A 260 -3.67 -20.43 31.56
C PRO A 260 -4.30 -20.43 32.95
N ASN A 261 -3.54 -20.92 33.93
CA ASN A 261 -3.94 -20.99 35.34
C ASN A 261 -3.17 -19.99 36.24
N SER A 262 -2.25 -19.22 35.67
CA SER A 262 -1.46 -18.20 36.35
C SER A 262 -2.32 -17.05 36.91
N ASN A 263 -1.99 -16.57 38.11
CA ASN A 263 -2.69 -15.46 38.76
C ASN A 263 -2.39 -14.09 38.14
N VAL A 264 -1.40 -13.99 37.26
CA VAL A 264 -0.99 -12.71 36.65
C VAL A 264 -1.16 -12.69 35.13
N TYR A 265 -1.73 -13.76 34.56
CA TYR A 265 -2.09 -13.79 33.14
C TYR A 265 -3.46 -13.13 32.96
N PHE A 266 -3.59 -12.23 31.98
CA PHE A 266 -4.87 -11.66 31.58
C PHE A 266 -5.05 -11.75 30.06
N ALA A 267 -6.30 -11.86 29.62
CA ALA A 267 -6.67 -11.61 28.24
C ALA A 267 -7.73 -10.50 28.20
N ASN A 268 -7.49 -9.46 27.41
CA ASN A 268 -8.39 -8.31 27.37
C ASN A 268 -8.59 -7.82 25.93
N GLY A 269 -9.86 -7.73 25.52
CA GLY A 269 -10.21 -7.22 24.19
C GLY A 269 -10.46 -5.70 24.14
N THR A 270 -10.25 -4.98 25.24
CA THR A 270 -10.29 -3.51 25.27
C THR A 270 -9.07 -2.94 24.56
N ASP A 271 -9.28 -2.07 23.59
CA ASP A 271 -8.20 -1.54 22.75
C ASP A 271 -7.20 -0.69 23.53
N GLY A 272 -5.94 -1.08 23.45
CA GLY A 272 -4.85 -0.43 24.19
C GLY A 272 -4.74 -0.85 25.65
N SER A 273 -5.45 -1.90 26.06
CA SER A 273 -5.14 -2.58 27.33
C SER A 273 -3.74 -3.24 27.25
N GLY A 274 -3.18 -3.60 28.41
CA GLY A 274 -1.78 -4.02 28.52
C GLY A 274 -0.82 -2.83 28.64
N ASN A 275 0.48 -3.08 28.51
CA ASN A 275 1.53 -2.07 28.58
C ASN A 275 2.55 -2.21 27.43
N PRO A 276 2.14 -2.25 26.15
CA PRO A 276 3.08 -2.29 25.04
C PRO A 276 3.86 -0.97 24.90
N PRO A 277 5.04 -1.00 24.24
CA PRO A 277 5.67 0.23 23.76
C PRO A 277 4.71 1.02 22.87
N ALA A 278 4.78 2.35 22.96
CA ALA A 278 3.94 3.23 22.16
C ALA A 278 4.27 3.10 20.66
N VAL A 279 3.23 3.13 19.82
CA VAL A 279 3.36 3.21 18.36
C VAL A 279 3.36 4.70 17.98
N PRO A 280 4.44 5.22 17.35
CA PRO A 280 4.49 6.62 16.95
C PRO A 280 3.29 7.03 16.07
N GLY A 281 2.63 8.12 16.43
CA GLY A 281 1.49 8.67 15.67
C GLY A 281 0.19 7.89 15.80
N CYS A 282 0.11 6.90 16.69
CA CYS A 282 -1.11 6.14 16.95
C CYS A 282 -1.43 6.11 18.44
N VAL A 283 -2.70 6.31 18.77
CA VAL A 283 -3.22 6.17 20.14
C VAL A 283 -4.38 5.18 20.05
N PRO A 284 -4.32 4.04 20.78
CA PRO A 284 -5.44 3.11 20.84
C PRO A 284 -6.70 3.80 21.35
N ASN A 285 -7.88 3.29 21.02
CA ASN A 285 -9.14 3.84 21.47
C ASN A 285 -9.83 2.90 22.48
N PRO A 286 -9.65 3.09 23.80
CA PRO A 286 -10.25 2.21 24.81
C PRO A 286 -11.78 2.14 24.78
N ALA A 287 -12.47 3.09 24.15
CA ALA A 287 -13.91 3.01 23.94
C ALA A 287 -14.29 1.89 22.95
N THR A 288 -13.38 1.51 22.06
CA THR A 288 -13.46 0.29 21.27
C THR A 288 -13.07 -0.88 22.16
N SER A 289 -14.08 -1.61 22.65
CA SER A 289 -13.88 -2.83 23.42
C SER A 289 -14.46 -4.02 22.67
N LEU A 290 -13.61 -5.00 22.36
CA LEU A 290 -13.95 -6.25 21.72
C LEU A 290 -13.88 -7.40 22.76
N PRO A 291 -14.44 -8.58 22.48
CA PRO A 291 -14.25 -9.74 23.34
C PRO A 291 -12.77 -10.08 23.56
N ALA A 292 -12.40 -10.57 24.75
CA ALA A 292 -11.08 -11.19 24.97
C ALA A 292 -10.86 -12.36 24.01
N ILE A 293 -11.85 -13.26 23.91
CA ILE A 293 -11.82 -14.41 23.00
C ILE A 293 -13.03 -14.36 22.05
N GLY A 294 -12.75 -14.43 20.75
CA GLY A 294 -13.73 -14.65 19.71
C GLY A 294 -13.64 -16.07 19.16
N VAL A 295 -14.77 -16.74 18.95
CA VAL A 295 -14.82 -18.07 18.33
C VAL A 295 -15.75 -18.06 17.12
N THR A 296 -15.42 -18.82 16.09
CA THR A 296 -16.41 -19.20 15.08
C THR A 296 -17.12 -20.48 15.53
N GLU A 297 -18.37 -20.65 15.15
CA GLU A 297 -19.11 -21.88 15.39
C GLU A 297 -19.05 -22.78 14.13
N PRO A 298 -19.04 -24.12 14.30
CA PRO A 298 -19.08 -25.03 13.17
C PRO A 298 -20.33 -24.83 12.33
N GLN A 299 -20.21 -25.03 11.02
CA GLN A 299 -21.37 -24.94 10.13
C GLN A 299 -22.45 -25.94 10.57
N GLY A 300 -23.59 -25.41 11.05
CA GLY A 300 -24.74 -26.20 11.49
C GLY A 300 -24.73 -26.60 12.97
N GLY A 301 -23.89 -26.01 13.83
CA GLY A 301 -23.87 -26.30 15.27
C GLY A 301 -23.48 -25.12 16.15
N THR A 302 -23.58 -25.36 17.46
CA THR A 302 -23.11 -24.48 18.54
C THR A 302 -22.34 -25.34 19.54
N GLY A 303 -21.17 -24.92 19.99
CA GLY A 303 -20.41 -25.66 20.99
C GLY A 303 -18.99 -25.14 21.24
N ASN A 304 -18.42 -24.38 20.30
CA ASN A 304 -17.06 -23.87 20.45
C ASN A 304 -16.95 -22.88 21.59
N LYS A 305 -17.92 -21.95 21.73
CA LYS A 305 -17.98 -21.03 22.87
C LYS A 305 -18.04 -21.75 24.21
N ALA A 306 -18.90 -22.77 24.33
CA ALA A 306 -19.05 -23.54 25.56
C ALA A 306 -17.75 -24.29 25.91
N SER A 307 -17.10 -24.91 24.92
CA SER A 307 -15.81 -25.58 25.10
C SER A 307 -14.71 -24.63 25.57
N VAL A 308 -14.64 -23.42 24.99
CA VAL A 308 -13.68 -22.40 25.43
C VAL A 308 -13.96 -21.95 26.86
N ILE A 309 -15.21 -21.63 27.20
CA ILE A 309 -15.59 -21.23 28.56
C ILE A 309 -15.24 -22.32 29.58
N ALA A 310 -15.53 -23.58 29.28
CA ALA A 310 -15.21 -24.72 30.14
C ALA A 310 -13.70 -24.92 30.34
N GLY A 311 -12.89 -24.53 29.35
CA GLY A 311 -11.44 -24.62 29.39
C GLY A 311 -10.74 -23.44 30.06
N ILE A 312 -11.46 -22.41 30.55
CA ILE A 312 -10.86 -21.24 31.23
C ILE A 312 -10.78 -21.49 32.74
N PRO A 313 -9.57 -21.62 33.34
CA PRO A 313 -9.43 -21.85 34.78
C PRO A 313 -9.72 -20.63 35.65
N ARG A 314 -9.55 -19.41 35.11
CA ARG A 314 -9.73 -18.12 35.81
C ARG A 314 -10.63 -17.18 35.01
N PRO A 315 -11.96 -17.34 35.09
CA PRO A 315 -12.89 -16.62 34.21
C PRO A 315 -12.84 -15.09 34.34
N ASP A 316 -12.51 -14.58 35.52
CA ASP A 316 -12.36 -13.15 35.84
C ASP A 316 -11.16 -12.48 35.16
N HIS A 317 -10.22 -13.26 34.60
CA HIS A 317 -9.05 -12.75 33.90
C HIS A 317 -9.27 -12.51 32.40
N PHE A 318 -10.49 -12.78 31.90
CA PHE A 318 -10.87 -12.62 30.50
C PHE A 318 -11.94 -11.55 30.40
N SER A 319 -11.57 -10.36 29.90
CA SER A 319 -12.43 -9.17 29.90
C SER A 319 -12.46 -8.43 28.56
N GLY A 320 -13.45 -7.55 28.36
CA GLY A 320 -13.64 -6.78 27.13
C GLY A 320 -15.04 -6.94 26.54
N GLY A 321 -15.33 -6.18 25.50
CA GLY A 321 -16.57 -6.29 24.72
C GLY A 321 -17.83 -5.86 25.47
N GLY A 322 -17.71 -5.28 26.67
CA GLY A 322 -18.84 -5.10 27.58
C GLY A 322 -19.52 -6.41 27.99
N LEU A 323 -18.84 -7.55 27.81
CA LEU A 323 -19.37 -8.88 28.08
C LEU A 323 -19.16 -9.28 29.55
N ALA A 324 -19.99 -10.21 30.02
CA ALA A 324 -19.76 -10.86 31.30
C ALA A 324 -18.45 -11.67 31.28
N THR A 325 -17.83 -11.85 32.45
CA THR A 325 -16.63 -12.67 32.61
C THR A 325 -17.00 -14.16 32.66
N PRO A 326 -16.34 -15.05 31.88
CA PRO A 326 -15.26 -14.75 30.95
C PRO A 326 -15.79 -14.16 29.64
N SER A 327 -15.12 -13.12 29.15
CA SER A 327 -15.48 -12.43 27.91
C SER A 327 -15.18 -13.30 26.66
N VAL A 328 -16.10 -14.20 26.33
CA VAL A 328 -16.06 -15.08 25.15
C VAL A 328 -17.28 -14.84 24.26
N SER A 329 -17.06 -14.61 22.96
CA SER A 329 -18.13 -14.39 22.00
C SER A 329 -18.03 -15.30 20.78
N ASP A 330 -19.16 -15.87 20.39
CA ASP A 330 -19.46 -16.55 19.13
C ASP A 330 -20.11 -15.62 18.08
N THR A 331 -20.47 -14.41 18.50
CA THR A 331 -21.08 -13.38 17.64
C THR A 331 -20.01 -12.44 17.07
N ILE A 332 -19.02 -13.02 16.40
CA ILE A 332 -17.91 -12.28 15.79
C ILE A 332 -18.09 -12.14 14.28
N THR A 333 -17.61 -11.03 13.72
CA THR A 333 -17.57 -10.82 12.28
C THR A 333 -16.12 -10.89 11.80
N LEU A 334 -15.81 -11.89 10.99
CA LEU A 334 -14.51 -12.01 10.32
C LEU A 334 -14.54 -11.27 8.99
N THR A 335 -13.42 -10.66 8.61
CA THR A 335 -13.22 -10.16 7.24
C THR A 335 -13.21 -11.33 6.26
N SER A 336 -13.55 -11.08 5.00
CA SER A 336 -13.61 -12.11 3.96
C SER A 336 -12.30 -12.90 3.81
N ALA A 337 -11.15 -12.25 4.04
CA ALA A 337 -9.84 -12.88 4.02
C ALA A 337 -9.68 -13.97 5.11
N LEU A 338 -10.35 -13.84 6.25
CA LEU A 338 -10.19 -14.73 7.42
C LEU A 338 -11.26 -15.82 7.54
N GLN A 339 -12.25 -15.87 6.63
CA GLN A 339 -13.45 -16.71 6.80
C GLN A 339 -13.29 -18.18 6.36
N THR A 340 -12.56 -18.47 5.28
CA THR A 340 -12.55 -19.80 4.64
C THR A 340 -11.14 -20.36 4.50
N PRO A 341 -10.96 -21.69 4.40
CA PRO A 341 -9.66 -22.28 4.09
C PRO A 341 -9.02 -21.71 2.83
N GLN A 342 -9.82 -21.48 1.78
CA GLN A 342 -9.34 -20.91 0.52
C GLN A 342 -8.89 -19.46 0.68
N SER A 343 -9.69 -18.60 1.32
CA SER A 343 -9.35 -17.18 1.52
C SER A 343 -8.13 -17.01 2.42
N LEU A 344 -8.02 -17.82 3.48
CA LEU A 344 -6.86 -17.84 4.36
C LEU A 344 -5.61 -18.34 3.65
N ASN A 345 -5.72 -19.40 2.83
CA ASN A 345 -4.58 -19.86 2.03
C ASN A 345 -4.11 -18.77 1.06
N THR A 346 -5.03 -18.09 0.37
CA THR A 346 -4.69 -16.95 -0.49
C THR A 346 -4.02 -15.83 0.30
N LEU A 347 -4.54 -15.47 1.48
CA LEU A 347 -3.94 -14.46 2.36
C LEU A 347 -2.51 -14.83 2.74
N VAL A 348 -2.27 -16.08 3.18
CA VAL A 348 -0.92 -16.57 3.52
C VAL A 348 0.01 -16.47 2.30
N GLN A 349 -0.43 -16.87 1.11
CA GLN A 349 0.37 -16.74 -0.11
C GLN A 349 0.68 -15.27 -0.46
N ASP A 350 -0.27 -14.36 -0.26
CA ASP A 350 -0.06 -12.94 -0.53
C ASP A 350 0.87 -12.29 0.50
N ILE A 351 0.78 -12.67 1.79
CA ILE A 351 1.74 -12.26 2.82
C ILE A 351 3.15 -12.76 2.47
N SER A 352 3.28 -14.02 2.04
CA SER A 352 4.58 -14.59 1.64
C SER A 352 5.27 -13.80 0.53
N LYS A 353 4.53 -13.21 -0.41
CA LYS A 353 5.12 -12.41 -1.50
C LYS A 353 5.82 -11.13 -1.02
N VAL A 354 5.42 -10.61 0.14
CA VAL A 354 5.95 -9.36 0.71
C VAL A 354 6.67 -9.59 2.05
N ALA A 355 6.91 -10.85 2.42
CA ALA A 355 7.54 -11.21 3.67
C ALA A 355 9.00 -10.74 3.71
N THR A 356 9.42 -10.23 4.87
CA THR A 356 10.82 -9.89 5.17
C THR A 356 11.67 -11.15 5.22
N VAL A 357 11.14 -12.21 5.84
CA VAL A 357 11.76 -13.53 5.85
C VAL A 357 10.69 -14.60 5.65
N ILE A 358 11.07 -15.67 4.96
CA ILE A 358 10.34 -16.93 4.95
C ILE A 358 11.28 -17.98 5.52
N THR A 359 10.91 -18.62 6.62
CA THR A 359 11.75 -19.58 7.34
C THR A 359 10.97 -20.84 7.71
N PRO A 360 11.64 -21.96 7.96
CA PRO A 360 12.36 -22.79 7.01
C PRO A 360 11.42 -23.67 6.17
N PRO A 361 11.92 -24.27 5.08
CA PRO A 361 11.17 -25.24 4.26
C PRO A 361 11.12 -26.66 4.85
N SER A 362 11.79 -26.94 5.98
CA SER A 362 11.64 -28.18 6.76
C SER A 362 12.06 -27.98 8.23
N GLY A 363 11.45 -28.75 9.14
CA GLY A 363 11.73 -28.69 10.58
C GLY A 363 10.94 -27.62 11.35
N THR A 364 11.37 -27.35 12.58
CA THR A 364 10.82 -26.30 13.46
C THR A 364 11.73 -25.08 13.39
N ALA A 365 11.16 -23.89 13.18
CA ALA A 365 11.84 -22.61 13.24
C ALA A 365 12.05 -22.15 14.69
N TYR A 366 13.08 -21.34 14.93
CA TYR A 366 13.39 -20.77 16.24
C TYR A 366 13.62 -19.26 16.16
N ALA A 367 13.81 -18.62 17.32
CA ALA A 367 14.09 -17.19 17.42
C ALA A 367 15.33 -16.74 16.62
N SER A 368 16.33 -17.61 16.47
CA SER A 368 17.54 -17.35 15.67
C SER A 368 17.28 -17.23 14.17
N ASP A 369 16.13 -17.73 13.70
CA ASP A 369 15.74 -17.69 12.29
C ASP A 369 14.91 -16.43 11.95
N LEU A 370 14.60 -15.60 12.95
CA LEU A 370 13.84 -14.37 12.77
C LEU A 370 14.79 -13.18 12.50
N PRO A 371 14.37 -12.20 11.68
CA PRO A 371 15.14 -10.99 11.46
C PRO A 371 15.20 -10.15 12.73
N ALA A 372 16.15 -9.21 12.78
CA ALA A 372 16.12 -8.16 13.78
C ALA A 372 14.82 -7.35 13.65
N MET A 373 14.17 -7.10 14.78
CA MET A 373 12.88 -6.39 14.86
C MET A 373 12.90 -5.46 16.06
N ASP A 374 12.30 -4.27 15.88
CA ASP A 374 12.11 -3.32 16.96
C ASP A 374 10.82 -2.48 16.75
N VAL A 375 10.53 -1.57 17.67
CA VAL A 375 9.36 -0.70 17.63
C VAL A 375 9.26 0.17 16.36
N ASN A 376 10.40 0.56 15.80
CA ASN A 376 10.53 1.37 14.59
C ASN A 376 10.62 0.51 13.32
N ASN A 377 11.07 -0.74 13.44
CA ASN A 377 11.30 -1.66 12.34
C ASN A 377 10.60 -3.01 12.59
N PRO A 378 9.25 -3.08 12.55
CA PRO A 378 8.54 -4.35 12.58
C PRO A 378 8.81 -5.15 11.30
N ALA A 379 8.80 -6.47 11.38
CA ALA A 379 9.01 -7.35 10.22
C ALA A 379 7.76 -8.17 9.88
N THR A 380 7.66 -8.58 8.61
CA THR A 380 6.69 -9.60 8.20
C THR A 380 7.42 -10.94 8.11
N VAL A 381 7.07 -11.86 8.99
CA VAL A 381 7.69 -13.19 9.12
C VAL A 381 6.69 -14.24 8.69
N VAL A 382 7.08 -15.11 7.76
CA VAL A 382 6.32 -16.31 7.44
C VAL A 382 7.12 -17.55 7.82
N VAL A 383 6.51 -18.40 8.64
CA VAL A 383 7.04 -19.70 9.04
C VAL A 383 6.29 -20.79 8.30
N ASN A 384 6.96 -21.45 7.35
CA ASN A 384 6.41 -22.54 6.54
C ASN A 384 6.50 -23.89 7.28
N GLY A 385 5.96 -23.94 8.50
CA GLY A 385 6.02 -25.11 9.37
C GLY A 385 5.78 -24.73 10.82
N ASN A 386 6.43 -25.47 11.72
CA ASN A 386 6.33 -25.21 13.15
C ASN A 386 7.27 -24.08 13.58
N LEU A 387 6.90 -23.35 14.63
CA LEU A 387 7.71 -22.32 15.25
C LEU A 387 7.80 -22.59 16.76
N ASP A 388 9.01 -22.58 17.32
CA ASP A 388 9.27 -22.59 18.77
C ASP A 388 10.03 -21.32 19.16
N LEU A 389 9.31 -20.38 19.80
CA LEU A 389 9.88 -19.13 20.30
C LEU A 389 10.13 -19.20 21.80
N SER A 390 11.39 -18.97 22.20
CA SER A 390 11.76 -18.88 23.61
C SER A 390 12.42 -17.55 23.92
N SER A 391 12.01 -16.94 25.03
CA SER A 391 12.58 -15.71 25.61
C SER A 391 12.81 -14.58 24.59
N THR A 392 11.85 -14.37 23.68
CA THR A 392 11.97 -13.43 22.55
C THR A 392 10.82 -12.44 22.54
N VAL A 393 11.11 -11.19 22.16
CA VAL A 393 10.07 -10.17 21.92
C VAL A 393 10.11 -9.79 20.44
N GLY A 394 9.07 -10.18 19.70
CA GLY A 394 8.95 -9.86 18.28
C GLY A 394 8.03 -8.66 18.00
N TYR A 395 8.20 -8.07 16.81
CA TYR A 395 7.42 -6.91 16.35
C TYR A 395 6.99 -7.11 14.89
N GLY A 396 5.70 -7.01 14.60
CA GLY A 396 5.17 -7.05 13.24
C GLY A 396 4.15 -8.16 12.99
N LEU A 397 4.13 -8.68 11.77
CA LEU A 397 3.17 -9.68 11.30
C LEU A 397 3.85 -11.04 11.24
N LEU A 398 3.43 -11.96 12.10
CA LEU A 398 3.90 -13.34 12.12
C LEU A 398 2.84 -14.26 11.52
N VAL A 399 3.23 -15.09 10.56
CA VAL A 399 2.42 -16.17 10.02
C VAL A 399 3.11 -17.50 10.32
N VAL A 400 2.39 -18.47 10.86
CA VAL A 400 2.88 -19.83 11.12
C VAL A 400 1.95 -20.81 10.45
N THR A 401 2.45 -21.62 9.52
CA THR A 401 1.64 -22.60 8.77
C THR A 401 1.60 -24.00 9.39
N GLY A 402 2.13 -24.15 10.59
CA GLY A 402 2.08 -25.36 11.41
C GLY A 402 1.76 -25.01 12.86
N ASN A 403 2.42 -25.67 13.81
CA ASN A 403 2.26 -25.43 15.24
C ASN A 403 3.10 -24.26 15.71
N PHE A 404 2.50 -23.39 16.51
CA PHE A 404 3.23 -22.33 17.21
C PHE A 404 3.35 -22.68 18.70
N LEU A 405 4.59 -22.84 19.14
CA LEU A 405 4.98 -23.03 20.54
C LEU A 405 5.73 -21.77 21.02
N TYR A 406 5.38 -21.29 22.21
CA TYR A 406 6.19 -20.29 22.90
C TYR A 406 6.53 -20.70 24.34
N ASN A 407 7.74 -20.32 24.75
CA ASN A 407 8.38 -20.71 25.99
C ASN A 407 9.02 -19.50 26.69
N GLY A 408 9.18 -19.58 28.01
CA GLY A 408 9.81 -18.53 28.82
C GLY A 408 9.14 -17.16 28.68
N ASN A 409 9.96 -16.10 28.80
CA ASN A 409 9.53 -14.71 28.78
C ASN A 409 9.37 -14.19 27.34
N THR A 410 8.42 -14.76 26.59
CA THR A 410 8.18 -14.45 25.17
C THR A 410 6.95 -13.55 25.03
N GLY A 411 7.03 -12.58 24.12
CA GLY A 411 5.91 -11.72 23.74
C GLY A 411 6.00 -11.27 22.28
N TRP A 412 4.93 -10.66 21.79
CA TRP A 412 4.85 -10.18 20.41
C TRP A 412 4.02 -8.90 20.33
N LYS A 413 4.48 -7.90 19.59
CA LYS A 413 3.75 -6.65 19.34
C LYS A 413 3.32 -6.60 17.87
N GLY A 414 2.06 -6.86 17.60
CA GLY A 414 1.50 -6.93 16.26
C GLY A 414 0.52 -8.09 16.08
N VAL A 415 0.52 -8.69 14.89
CA VAL A 415 -0.43 -9.74 14.51
C VAL A 415 0.27 -11.09 14.48
N ILE A 416 -0.36 -12.12 15.05
CA ILE A 416 0.04 -13.51 14.90
C ILE A 416 -1.08 -14.27 14.21
N LEU A 417 -0.78 -14.84 13.04
CA LEU A 417 -1.63 -15.75 12.29
C LEU A 417 -1.05 -17.16 12.40
N VAL A 418 -1.71 -18.05 13.15
CA VAL A 418 -1.38 -19.47 13.14
C VAL A 418 -2.40 -20.16 12.25
N VAL A 419 -2.03 -20.38 10.98
CA VAL A 419 -2.92 -20.82 9.90
C VAL A 419 -2.33 -22.07 9.26
N GLY A 420 -2.61 -23.24 9.83
CA GLY A 420 -1.83 -24.45 9.55
C GLY A 420 -2.60 -25.67 9.04
N ASP A 421 -1.92 -26.80 9.10
CA ASP A 421 -2.46 -28.13 8.82
C ASP A 421 -3.35 -28.63 9.97
N GLY A 422 -4.12 -29.70 9.74
CA GLY A 422 -5.22 -30.25 10.57
C GLY A 422 -4.94 -30.47 12.06
N THR A 423 -3.70 -30.25 12.49
CA THR A 423 -3.20 -30.37 13.86
C THR A 423 -2.78 -29.03 14.48
N THR A 424 -3.12 -27.89 13.85
CA THR A 424 -2.70 -26.55 14.27
C THR A 424 -2.92 -26.32 15.76
N THR A 425 -1.82 -26.14 16.48
CA THR A 425 -1.81 -25.78 17.89
C THR A 425 -1.11 -24.46 18.14
N PHE A 426 -1.66 -23.69 19.06
CA PHE A 426 -0.97 -22.61 19.74
C PHE A 426 -0.69 -23.06 21.18
N THR A 427 0.57 -23.26 21.53
CA THR A 427 0.98 -23.80 22.83
C THR A 427 1.88 -22.83 23.58
N GLY A 428 1.56 -22.53 24.84
CA GLY A 428 2.44 -21.80 25.75
C GLY A 428 2.91 -22.69 26.90
N LEU A 429 4.22 -22.82 27.12
CA LEU A 429 4.79 -23.54 28.28
C LEU A 429 5.65 -22.61 29.17
N GLY A 430 5.51 -21.30 29.00
CA GLY A 430 6.34 -20.28 29.63
C GLY A 430 5.75 -19.59 30.86
N GLY A 431 6.62 -18.87 31.55
CA GLY A 431 6.29 -17.82 32.52
C GLY A 431 7.14 -16.58 32.22
N GLY A 432 6.88 -15.46 32.89
CA GLY A 432 7.49 -14.17 32.55
C GLY A 432 6.48 -13.05 32.69
N ASN A 433 6.80 -11.87 32.16
CA ASN A 433 5.95 -10.67 32.19
C ASN A 433 5.81 -10.03 30.79
N GLN A 434 6.18 -10.73 29.71
CA GLN A 434 6.09 -10.20 28.35
C GLN A 434 4.73 -10.45 27.75
N GLU A 435 4.11 -9.40 27.23
CA GLU A 435 2.74 -9.45 26.71
C GLU A 435 2.68 -9.70 25.19
N PHE A 436 1.55 -10.21 24.73
CA PHE A 436 1.15 -10.25 23.33
C PHE A 436 0.16 -9.10 23.07
N ASP A 437 0.61 -8.05 22.39
CA ASP A 437 -0.20 -6.85 22.12
C ASP A 437 -0.51 -6.72 20.65
N GLY A 438 -1.79 -6.77 20.31
CA GLY A 438 -2.29 -6.72 18.94
C GLY A 438 -3.41 -7.71 18.76
N ALA A 439 -3.23 -8.74 17.93
CA ALA A 439 -4.21 -9.80 17.79
C ALA A 439 -3.59 -11.15 17.43
N ILE A 440 -4.17 -12.22 17.95
CA ILE A 440 -3.83 -13.60 17.62
C ILE A 440 -5.02 -14.23 16.91
N PHE A 441 -4.78 -14.83 15.76
CA PHE A 441 -5.78 -15.59 15.00
C PHE A 441 -5.26 -17.00 14.75
N VAL A 442 -6.07 -18.00 15.12
CA VAL A 442 -5.72 -19.42 14.96
C VAL A 442 -6.78 -20.11 14.12
N ALA A 443 -6.34 -20.79 13.05
CA ALA A 443 -7.20 -21.58 12.19
C ALA A 443 -6.43 -22.75 11.57
N SER A 444 -7.16 -23.83 11.28
CA SER A 444 -6.64 -24.95 10.50
C SER A 444 -7.29 -24.95 9.12
N ILE A 445 -6.49 -25.02 8.07
CA ILE A 445 -6.97 -24.90 6.68
C ILE A 445 -6.57 -26.06 5.77
N LYS A 446 -5.63 -26.90 6.19
CA LYS A 446 -5.18 -28.08 5.44
C LYS A 446 -5.40 -29.38 6.23
N ASP A 447 -5.46 -30.52 5.55
CA ASP A 447 -5.37 -31.84 6.19
C ASP A 447 -3.89 -32.22 6.45
N SER A 448 -3.65 -33.39 7.07
CA SER A 448 -2.31 -33.91 7.34
C SER A 448 -1.51 -34.29 6.09
N ALA A 449 -2.17 -34.35 4.92
CA ALA A 449 -1.53 -34.58 3.63
C ALA A 449 -1.23 -33.25 2.89
N GLY A 450 -1.60 -32.10 3.47
CA GLY A 450 -1.37 -30.77 2.92
C GLY A 450 -2.47 -30.28 1.96
N ASN A 451 -3.56 -31.02 1.79
CA ASN A 451 -4.68 -30.59 0.93
C ASN A 451 -5.55 -29.57 1.66
N LEU A 452 -6.08 -28.58 0.93
CA LEU A 452 -7.02 -27.62 1.50
C LEU A 452 -8.32 -28.31 1.92
N LEU A 453 -8.80 -27.96 3.11
CA LEU A 453 -10.08 -28.41 3.62
C LEU A 453 -11.24 -27.65 2.94
N SER A 454 -12.40 -28.29 2.82
CA SER A 454 -13.62 -27.64 2.34
C SER A 454 -14.26 -26.70 3.37
N GLN A 455 -13.88 -26.83 4.65
CA GLN A 455 -14.29 -26.01 5.79
C GLN A 455 -13.10 -25.89 6.75
N LEU A 456 -13.11 -24.93 7.67
CA LEU A 456 -12.05 -24.81 8.67
C LEU A 456 -11.93 -26.10 9.51
N GLY A 457 -10.70 -26.48 9.82
CA GLY A 457 -10.36 -27.70 10.56
C GLY A 457 -10.52 -27.55 12.07
N ASN A 458 -10.00 -28.52 12.81
CA ASN A 458 -9.93 -28.46 14.27
C ASN A 458 -8.82 -27.50 14.71
N VAL A 459 -9.01 -26.82 15.84
CA VAL A 459 -8.04 -25.89 16.42
C VAL A 459 -7.72 -26.34 17.84
N GLY A 460 -6.43 -26.43 18.16
CA GLY A 460 -5.95 -26.60 19.53
C GLY A 460 -5.34 -25.31 20.07
N PHE A 461 -5.71 -24.93 21.28
CA PHE A 461 -5.10 -23.82 21.99
C PHE A 461 -4.85 -24.25 23.43
N SER A 462 -3.60 -24.19 23.88
CA SER A 462 -3.21 -24.61 25.23
C SER A 462 -2.16 -23.67 25.81
N ILE A 463 -2.39 -23.17 27.02
CA ILE A 463 -1.35 -22.49 27.78
C ILE A 463 -1.22 -23.21 29.12
N SER A 464 -0.08 -23.86 29.32
CA SER A 464 0.31 -24.46 30.59
C SER A 464 1.18 -23.47 31.36
N GLY A 465 0.72 -23.06 32.54
CA GLY A 465 1.30 -21.92 33.25
C GLY A 465 0.79 -20.59 32.67
N GLY A 466 1.69 -19.71 32.25
CA GLY A 466 1.34 -18.46 31.58
C GLY A 466 2.03 -17.22 32.13
N GLY A 467 2.53 -17.24 33.38
CA GLY A 467 3.11 -16.05 34.01
C GLY A 467 2.21 -14.83 33.83
N GLY A 468 2.80 -13.66 33.64
CA GLY A 468 2.17 -12.42 33.18
C GLY A 468 2.18 -12.24 31.65
N ASN A 469 2.34 -13.32 30.86
CA ASN A 469 2.41 -13.21 29.41
C ASN A 469 1.02 -13.13 28.76
N GLY A 470 0.23 -12.12 29.15
CA GLY A 470 -1.16 -11.92 28.74
C GLY A 470 -1.35 -11.57 27.25
N VAL A 471 -2.60 -11.62 26.78
CA VAL A 471 -2.99 -11.29 25.40
C VAL A 471 -3.92 -10.08 25.41
N TYR A 472 -3.48 -8.97 24.81
CA TYR A 472 -4.21 -7.70 24.85
C TYR A 472 -4.48 -7.19 23.44
N TYR A 473 -5.73 -6.80 23.19
CA TYR A 473 -6.09 -6.21 21.91
C TYR A 473 -5.45 -4.83 21.75
N ASN A 474 -4.77 -4.60 20.63
CA ASN A 474 -4.16 -3.30 20.34
C ASN A 474 -4.23 -2.95 18.84
N SER A 475 -5.14 -2.05 18.49
CA SER A 475 -5.39 -1.59 17.13
C SER A 475 -4.18 -0.88 16.52
N CYS A 476 -3.39 -0.16 17.31
CA CYS A 476 -2.17 0.49 16.83
C CYS A 476 -1.13 -0.52 16.38
N TRP A 477 -0.88 -1.57 17.16
CA TRP A 477 0.04 -2.64 16.79
C TRP A 477 -0.48 -3.49 15.62
N ILE A 478 -1.79 -3.76 15.56
CA ILE A 478 -2.41 -4.41 14.40
C ILE A 478 -2.16 -3.60 13.12
N ASN A 479 -2.36 -2.29 13.15
CA ASN A 479 -2.17 -1.44 11.97
C ASN A 479 -0.71 -1.17 11.62
N ARG A 480 0.18 -1.17 12.61
CA ARG A 480 1.63 -0.98 12.44
C ARG A 480 2.33 -2.23 11.88
N SER A 481 1.81 -3.41 12.20
CA SER A 481 2.38 -4.70 11.80
C SER A 481 2.14 -5.07 10.34
N GLN A 482 1.15 -4.46 9.68
CA GLN A 482 0.80 -4.81 8.31
C GLN A 482 1.76 -4.15 7.30
N PRO A 483 2.41 -4.92 6.40
CA PRO A 483 3.29 -4.35 5.40
C PRO A 483 2.51 -3.54 4.36
N THR A 484 3.20 -2.57 3.75
CA THR A 484 2.66 -1.88 2.57
C THR A 484 2.85 -2.77 1.34
N LEU A 485 1.75 -3.16 0.71
CA LEU A 485 1.74 -4.02 -0.48
C LEU A 485 2.13 -3.25 -1.73
N THR A 486 1.56 -2.06 -1.86
CA THR A 486 1.79 -1.15 -2.97
C THR A 486 1.36 0.25 -2.54
N TYR A 487 1.83 1.27 -3.27
CA TYR A 487 1.20 2.59 -3.22
C TYR A 487 0.18 2.63 -4.35
N GLN A 488 -1.10 2.60 -4.00
CA GLN A 488 -2.19 2.64 -4.98
C GLN A 488 -2.40 4.09 -5.45
N VAL A 489 -2.65 4.26 -6.74
CA VAL A 489 -3.03 5.55 -7.31
C VAL A 489 -4.50 5.81 -6.99
N LEU A 490 -4.77 6.89 -6.26
CA LEU A 490 -6.10 7.33 -5.85
C LEU A 490 -6.69 8.30 -6.87
N SER A 491 -5.84 9.18 -7.42
CA SER A 491 -6.21 10.08 -8.50
C SER A 491 -5.00 10.38 -9.38
N PHE A 492 -5.29 10.81 -10.61
CA PHE A 492 -4.31 11.22 -11.60
C PHE A 492 -4.74 12.54 -12.22
N ARG A 493 -3.78 13.44 -12.46
CA ARG A 493 -4.01 14.65 -13.24
C ARG A 493 -2.81 14.98 -14.13
N GLU A 494 -3.11 15.59 -15.26
CA GLU A 494 -2.13 16.31 -16.08
C GLU A 494 -2.28 17.80 -15.77
N LEU A 495 -1.16 18.48 -15.52
CA LEU A 495 -1.10 19.91 -15.26
C LEU A 495 -0.72 20.64 -16.55
N PHE A 496 -1.34 21.81 -16.78
CA PHE A 496 -1.25 22.57 -18.03
C PHE A 496 -0.45 23.85 -17.90
#